data_AF-A0A937WEN1-F1
#
_entry.id   AF-A0A937WEN1-F1
#
_cell.length_a   1.000
_cell.length_b   1.000
_cell.length_c   1.000
_cell.angle_alpha   90.00
_cell.angle_beta   90.00
_cell.angle_gamma   90.00
#
_symmetry.space_group_name_H-M   'P 1'
#
loop_
_entity.id
_entity.type
_entity.pdbx_description
1 polymer ?
#
loop_
_entity_poly.entity_id
_entity_poly.type
_entity_poly.pdbx_seq_one_letter_code
_entity_poly.pdbx_strand_id
1 'polypeptide(L)' 'MKRRDLLRHLRQHGCRFVREGEEHSIWENPTTNRRTSVPRHREIPNYTAG' A
#
# COMPACT_ATOMS: atom_id res chain seq x y z
N MET A 1 2.22 4.69 -11.46
CA MET A 1 1.90 3.27 -11.22
C MET A 1 0.47 3.14 -10.70
N LYS A 2 -0.30 2.13 -11.12
CA LYS A 2 -1.69 1.95 -10.67
C LYS A 2 -1.72 1.13 -9.38
N ARG A 3 -2.50 1.56 -8.38
CA ARG A 3 -2.68 0.87 -7.07
C ARG A 3 -2.94 -0.64 -7.21
N ARG A 4 -3.68 -1.04 -8.25
CA ARG A 4 -3.99 -2.45 -8.55
C ARG A 4 -2.76 -3.33 -8.76
N ASP A 5 -1.71 -2.81 -9.40
CA ASP A 5 -0.51 -3.57 -9.71
C ASP A 5 0.31 -3.80 -8.43
N LEU A 6 0.37 -2.78 -7.56
CA LEU A 6 0.99 -2.89 -6.23
C LEU A 6 0.24 -3.90 -5.35
N LEU A 7 -1.10 -3.84 -5.33
CA LEU A 7 -1.92 -4.79 -4.56
C LEU A 7 -1.75 -6.23 -5.07
N ARG A 8 -1.66 -6.43 -6.38
CA ARG A 8 -1.39 -7.75 -6.96
C ARG A 8 -0.02 -8.27 -6.54
N HIS A 9 1.01 -7.43 -6.61
CA HIS A 9 2.36 -7.78 -6.16
C HIS A 9 2.39 -8.13 -4.66
N LEU A 10 1.75 -7.32 -3.81
CA LEU A 10 1.66 -7.59 -2.37
C LEU A 10 0.98 -8.93 -2.09
N ARG A 11 -0.12 -9.25 -2.77
CA ARG A 11 -0.80 -10.55 -2.64
C ARG A 11 0.09 -11.71 -3.10
N GLN A 12 0.82 -11.54 -4.20
CA GLN A 12 1.76 -12.56 -4.71
C GLN A 12 2.92 -12.81 -3.72
N HIS A 13 3.36 -11.78 -3.02
CA HIS A 13 4.40 -11.86 -1.99
C HIS A 13 3.87 -12.32 -0.62
N GLY A 14 2.60 -12.72 -0.50
CA GLY A 14 2.00 -13.17 0.75
C GLY A 14 1.76 -12.05 1.76
N CYS A 15 1.78 -10.79 1.35
CA CYS A 15 1.46 -9.67 2.23
C CYS A 15 -0.02 -9.71 2.60
N ARG A 16 -0.29 -9.58 3.89
CA ARG A 16 -1.63 -9.49 4.47
C ARG A 16 -2.02 -8.04 4.68
N PHE A 17 -3.30 -7.75 4.49
CA PHE A 17 -3.87 -6.47 4.88
C PHE A 17 -4.06 -6.45 6.40
N VAL A 18 -3.60 -5.37 7.05
CA VAL A 18 -3.65 -5.24 8.51
C VAL A 18 -4.78 -4.32 8.94
N ARG A 19 -4.82 -3.09 8.40
CA ARG A 19 -5.84 -2.10 8.73
C ARG A 19 -6.00 -1.05 7.64
N GLU A 20 -7.20 -0.49 7.51
CA GLU A 20 -7.45 0.69 6.66
C GLU A 20 -7.33 1.95 7.52
N GLY A 21 -6.43 2.86 7.15
CA GLY A 21 -6.48 4.24 7.60
C GLY A 21 -7.27 5.11 6.61
N GLU A 22 -7.50 6.36 6.99
CA GLU A 22 -8.31 7.31 6.22
C GLU A 22 -7.74 7.58 4.82
N GLU A 23 -6.41 7.75 4.72
CA GLU A 23 -5.71 8.04 3.46
C GLU A 23 -4.92 6.85 2.88
N HIS A 24 -4.58 5.87 3.72
CA HIS A 24 -3.73 4.75 3.34
C HIS A 24 -4.12 3.43 4.01
N SER A 25 -3.94 2.33 3.29
CA SER A 25 -4.10 0.96 3.77
C SER A 25 -2.76 0.44 4.28
N ILE A 26 -2.71 -0.15 5.48
CA ILE A 26 -1.51 -0.82 6.00
C ILE A 26 -1.52 -2.28 5.60
N TRP A 27 -0.44 -2.70 4.96
CA TRP A 27 -0.13 -4.07 4.59
C TRP A 27 1.09 -4.54 5.36
N GLU A 28 1.14 -5.82 5.70
CA GLU A 28 2.25 -6.45 6.38
C GLU A 28 2.65 -7.72 5.66
N ASN A 29 3.94 -7.90 5.45
CA ASN A 29 4.50 -9.14 4.98
C ASN A 29 4.90 -9.99 6.20
N PRO A 30 4.21 -11.11 6.48
CA PRO A 30 4.56 -11.99 7.60
C PRO A 30 5.88 -12.73 7.37
N THR A 31 6.28 -12.97 6.12
CA THR A 31 7.54 -13.64 5.75
C THR A 31 8.76 -12.80 6.09
N THR A 32 8.68 -11.48 5.93
CA THR A 32 9.79 -10.56 6.23
C THR A 32 9.54 -9.73 7.49
N ASN A 33 8.39 -9.89 8.12
CA ASN A 33 7.89 -9.06 9.23
C ASN A 33 7.91 -7.54 8.93
N ARG A 34 7.69 -7.14 7.67
CA ARG A 34 7.75 -5.74 7.21
C ARG A 34 6.37 -5.18 6.98
N ARG A 35 6.16 -3.92 7.37
CA ARG A 35 4.91 -3.19 7.15
C ARG A 35 5.08 -2.15 6.04
N THR A 36 4.05 -1.98 5.20
CA THR A 36 4.00 -1.07 4.06
C THR A 36 2.65 -0.34 4.05
N SER A 37 2.69 0.98 3.94
CA SER A 37 1.51 1.81 3.70
C SER A 37 1.25 1.94 2.20
N VAL A 38 0.03 1.59 1.78
CA VAL A 38 -0.44 1.70 0.40
C VAL A 38 -1.47 2.82 0.34
N PRO A 39 -1.18 3.95 -0.33
CA PRO A 39 -2.14 5.05 -0.43
C PRO A 39 -3.43 4.59 -1.12
N ARG A 40 -4.56 5.08 -0.62
CA ARG A 40 -5.88 4.75 -1.14
C ARG A 40 -6.19 5.51 -2.42
N HIS A 41 -5.68 6.73 -2.54
CA HIS A 41 -5.95 7.64 -3.63
C HIS A 41 -5.41 7.06 -4.95
N ARG A 42 -6.30 6.99 -5.94
CA ARG A 42 -6.04 6.44 -7.28
C ARG A 42 -5.04 7.29 -8.08
N GLU A 43 -4.81 8.52 -7.62
CA GLU A 43 -3.79 9.44 -8.06
C GLU A 43 -3.03 9.89 -6.81
N ILE A 44 -1.71 9.76 -6.84
CA ILE A 44 -0.84 10.46 -5.91
C ILE A 44 -0.83 11.90 -6.44
N PRO A 45 -1.51 12.89 -5.82
CA PRO A 45 -1.22 14.25 -6.17
C PRO A 45 0.27 14.45 -5.86
N ASN A 46 1.04 14.87 -6.86
CA ASN A 46 2.34 15.49 -6.62
C ASN A 46 2.06 16.74 -5.80
N TYR A 47 1.95 16.61 -4.48
CA TYR A 47 2.05 17.76 -3.60
C TYR A 47 3.52 18.19 -3.64
N THR A 48 3.84 18.96 -4.68
CA THR A 48 4.98 19.86 -4.65
C THR A 48 4.70 20.80 -3.48
N ALA A 49 5.43 20.62 -2.37
CA ALA A 49 5.47 21.61 -1.32
C ALA A 49 6.03 22.90 -1.95
N GLY A 50 5.20 23.95 -1.94
CA GLY A 50 5.62 25.31 -2.26
C GLY A 50 6.36 25.96 -1.10
#